data_AF-A0A021VRP4-F1
#
_entry.id   AF-A0A021VRP4-F1
#
_cell.length_a   1.000
_cell.length_b   1.000
_cell.length_c   1.000
_cell.angle_alpha   90.00
_cell.angle_beta   90.00
_cell.angle_gamma   90.00
#
_symmetry.space_group_name_H-M   'P 1'
#
loop_
_entity.id
_entity.type
_entity.pdbx_description
1 polymer ?
#
loop_
_entity_poly.entity_id
_entity_poly.type
_entity_poly.pdbx_seq_one_letter_code
_entity_poly.pdbx_strand_id
1 'polypeptide(L)'
;IDDLDLLRSGGMARVVPGVRAPSTLGTFLRSFTHGHVQQVDKISAALLAGLAGQVPGLLAGGRGAGGMVFIDVDDTIRAVHGYAKQGAGFGYSRVRGLNVQLATASTPTCAPVVVRAR
;
A
#
# COMPACT_ATOMS: atom_id res chain seq x y z
N ILE A 1 -13.41 -4.61 -11.15
CA ILE A 1 -12.01 -4.20 -10.85
C ILE A 1 -11.27 -4.61 -12.09
N ASP A 2 -11.26 -3.71 -13.07
CA ASP A 2 -11.03 -4.11 -14.46
C ASP A 2 -9.64 -3.64 -14.95
N ASP A 3 -9.07 -2.62 -14.29
CA ASP A 3 -7.76 -2.03 -14.62
C ASP A 3 -6.59 -2.61 -13.80
N LEU A 4 -6.59 -3.92 -13.57
CA LEU A 4 -5.55 -4.59 -12.76
C LEU A 4 -4.18 -4.62 -13.46
N ASP A 5 -4.12 -4.35 -14.75
CA ASP A 5 -2.86 -4.23 -15.50
C ASP A 5 -2.00 -3.07 -15.02
N LEU A 6 -2.62 -2.03 -14.44
CA LEU A 6 -1.92 -0.85 -13.93
C LEU A 6 -1.05 -1.15 -12.69
N LEU A 7 -1.40 -2.19 -11.92
CA LEU A 7 -0.63 -2.66 -10.76
C LEU A 7 0.67 -3.40 -11.16
N ARG A 8 0.91 -3.62 -12.47
CA ARG A 8 2.07 -4.38 -12.99
C ARG A 8 3.24 -3.50 -13.42
N SER A 9 3.18 -2.18 -13.18
CA SER A 9 4.16 -1.19 -13.64
C SER A 9 5.58 -1.30 -13.03
N GLY A 10 5.76 -2.09 -11.96
CA GLY A 10 7.03 -2.23 -11.23
C GLY A 10 7.98 -3.36 -11.66
N GLY A 11 7.95 -3.81 -12.92
CA GLY A 11 8.81 -4.92 -13.37
C GLY A 11 8.35 -6.30 -12.90
N MET A 12 7.09 -6.42 -12.46
CA MET A 12 6.47 -7.68 -12.03
C MET A 12 6.55 -8.80 -13.06
N ALA A 13 6.67 -8.46 -14.35
CA ALA A 13 6.89 -9.43 -15.44
C ALA A 13 8.19 -10.25 -15.29
N ARG A 14 9.21 -9.74 -14.58
CA ARG A 14 10.45 -10.49 -14.28
C ARG A 14 10.32 -11.44 -13.11
N VAL A 15 9.48 -11.10 -12.12
CA VAL A 15 9.34 -11.85 -10.86
C VAL A 15 8.19 -12.87 -10.94
N VAL A 16 7.13 -12.52 -11.66
CA VAL A 16 5.95 -13.35 -11.87
C VAL A 16 5.75 -13.50 -13.39
N PRO A 17 6.35 -14.54 -14.02
CA PRO A 17 6.18 -14.78 -15.43
C PRO A 17 4.77 -15.31 -15.72
N GLY A 18 3.98 -14.55 -16.48
CA GLY A 18 2.66 -14.97 -16.98
C GLY A 18 1.51 -14.01 -16.67
N VAL A 19 0.55 -13.94 -17.60
CA VAL A 19 -0.67 -13.13 -17.44
C VAL A 19 -1.73 -13.96 -16.73
N ARG A 20 -2.07 -13.61 -15.48
CA ARG A 20 -3.28 -14.14 -14.84
C ARG A 20 -4.49 -13.44 -15.46
N ALA A 21 -5.49 -14.23 -15.85
CA ALA A 21 -6.75 -13.69 -16.37
C ALA A 21 -7.30 -12.62 -15.39
N PRO A 22 -7.77 -11.45 -15.88
CA PRO A 22 -8.32 -10.39 -15.04
C PRO A 22 -9.38 -10.88 -14.06
N SER A 23 -10.16 -11.87 -14.47
CA SER A 23 -11.19 -12.53 -13.66
C SER A 23 -10.63 -13.28 -12.44
N THR A 24 -9.43 -13.86 -12.49
CA THR A 24 -8.86 -14.61 -11.36
C THR A 24 -8.48 -13.68 -10.21
N LEU A 25 -7.75 -12.61 -10.49
CA LEU A 25 -7.35 -11.64 -9.46
C LEU A 25 -8.54 -10.81 -9.00
N GLY A 26 -9.43 -10.40 -9.90
CA GLY A 26 -10.66 -9.69 -9.52
C GLY A 26 -11.62 -10.53 -8.68
N THR A 27 -11.64 -11.87 -8.85
CA THR A 27 -12.41 -12.78 -7.98
C THR A 27 -11.74 -12.96 -6.63
N PHE A 28 -10.41 -13.15 -6.62
CA PHE A 28 -9.63 -13.22 -5.39
C PHE A 28 -9.78 -11.96 -4.55
N LEU A 29 -9.59 -10.76 -5.11
CA LEU A 29 -9.75 -9.50 -4.38
C LEU A 29 -11.17 -9.29 -3.85
N ARG A 30 -12.20 -9.80 -4.56
CA ARG A 30 -13.59 -9.74 -4.10
C ARG A 30 -13.90 -10.68 -2.93
N SER A 31 -13.06 -11.69 -2.65
CA SER A 31 -13.23 -12.54 -1.45
C SER A 31 -12.71 -11.89 -0.16
N PHE A 32 -12.09 -10.71 -0.24
CA PHE A 32 -11.57 -10.01 0.92
C PHE A 32 -12.68 -9.23 1.61
N THR A 33 -12.82 -9.44 2.92
CA THR A 33 -13.59 -8.55 3.80
C THR A 33 -12.66 -7.46 4.34
N HIS A 34 -13.22 -6.43 4.98
CA HIS A 34 -12.40 -5.41 5.63
C HIS A 34 -11.44 -6.02 6.67
N GLY A 35 -11.85 -7.08 7.40
CA GLY A 35 -10.97 -7.79 8.32
C GLY A 35 -9.77 -8.44 7.64
N HIS A 36 -9.96 -9.05 6.46
CA HIS A 36 -8.85 -9.60 5.66
C HIS A 36 -7.88 -8.50 5.21
N VAL A 37 -8.38 -7.33 4.84
CA VAL A 37 -7.52 -6.19 4.45
C VAL A 37 -6.66 -5.74 5.63
N GLN A 38 -7.21 -5.64 6.84
CA GLN A 38 -6.44 -5.28 8.04
C GLN A 38 -5.38 -6.34 8.41
N GLN A 39 -5.67 -7.62 8.15
CA GLN A 39 -4.67 -8.68 8.32
C GLN A 39 -3.52 -8.57 7.32
N VAL A 40 -3.82 -8.23 6.06
CA VAL A 40 -2.80 -7.96 5.04
C VAL A 40 -1.96 -6.75 5.40
N ASP A 41 -2.55 -5.65 5.90
CA ASP A 41 -1.78 -4.48 6.38
C ASP A 41 -0.79 -4.90 7.49
N LYS A 42 -1.26 -5.68 8.47
CA LYS A 42 -0.40 -6.18 9.55
C LYS A 42 0.77 -7.01 9.03
N ILE A 43 0.51 -7.93 8.10
CA ILE A 43 1.55 -8.77 7.50
C ILE A 43 2.51 -7.92 6.66
N SER A 44 2.00 -6.93 5.91
CA SER A 44 2.80 -6.04 5.09
C SER A 44 3.76 -5.19 5.93
N ALA A 45 3.28 -4.67 7.07
CA ALA A 45 4.11 -3.94 8.01
C ALA A 45 5.23 -4.83 8.59
N ALA A 46 4.89 -6.07 8.98
CA ALA A 46 5.89 -7.02 9.49
C ALA A 46 6.90 -7.43 8.42
N LEU A 47 6.44 -7.67 7.18
CA LEU A 47 7.28 -7.99 6.03
C LEU A 47 8.26 -6.85 5.74
N LEU A 48 7.78 -5.60 5.68
CA LEU A 48 8.62 -4.45 5.41
C LEU A 48 9.68 -4.25 6.50
N ALA A 49 9.31 -4.40 7.77
CA ALA A 49 10.27 -4.33 8.88
C ALA A 49 11.35 -5.42 8.77
N GLY A 50 10.96 -6.66 8.44
CA GLY A 50 11.89 -7.75 8.18
C GLY A 50 12.80 -7.47 6.98
N LEU A 51 12.23 -6.96 5.88
CA LEU A 51 12.97 -6.64 4.66
C LEU A 51 14.00 -5.53 4.91
N ALA A 52 13.65 -4.49 5.68
CA ALA A 52 14.58 -3.43 6.06
C ALA A 52 15.78 -3.96 6.88
N GLY A 53 15.60 -5.05 7.63
CA GLY A 53 16.69 -5.75 8.31
C GLY A 53 17.58 -6.57 7.38
N GLN A 54 17.02 -7.16 6.33
CA GLN A 54 17.73 -8.02 5.37
C GLN A 54 18.36 -7.27 4.20
N VAL A 55 17.86 -6.06 3.90
CA VAL A 55 18.29 -5.25 2.76
C VAL A 55 18.77 -3.89 3.28
N PRO A 56 20.07 -3.77 3.68
CA PRO A 56 20.62 -2.52 4.18
C PRO A 56 20.48 -1.34 3.20
N GLY A 57 20.38 -1.64 1.90
CA GLY A 57 20.20 -0.66 0.84
C GLY A 57 18.78 -0.09 0.71
N LEU A 58 17.77 -0.63 1.41
CA LEU A 58 16.36 -0.26 1.21
C LEU A 58 16.08 1.23 1.53
N LEU A 59 16.77 1.76 2.54
CA LEU A 59 16.72 3.18 2.94
C LEU A 59 18.16 3.69 3.18
N ALA A 60 19.05 3.40 2.24
CA ALA A 60 20.44 3.85 2.33
C ALA A 60 20.50 5.39 2.45
N GLY A 61 21.51 5.90 3.16
CA GLY A 61 21.60 7.35 3.43
C GLY A 61 20.63 7.88 4.50
N GLY A 62 19.69 7.06 4.99
CA GLY A 62 18.79 7.41 6.10
C GLY A 62 19.36 7.12 7.50
N ARG A 63 20.52 6.46 7.60
CA ARG A 63 21.16 6.05 8.87
C ARG A 63 22.54 6.69 9.01
N GLY A 64 22.98 6.93 10.25
CA GLY A 64 24.30 7.49 10.56
C GLY A 64 24.30 9.02 10.73
N ALA A 65 25.47 9.58 11.02
CA ALA A 65 25.62 11.03 11.20
C ALA A 65 25.32 11.78 9.89
N GLY A 66 24.37 12.71 9.94
CA GLY A 66 23.89 13.43 8.75
C GLY A 66 22.91 12.64 7.87
N GLY A 67 22.51 11.43 8.26
CA GLY A 67 21.49 10.66 7.57
C GLY A 67 20.12 11.33 7.67
N MET A 68 19.34 11.26 6.59
CA MET A 68 18.02 11.89 6.51
C MET A 68 17.01 10.97 5.83
N VAL A 69 15.81 10.93 6.39
CA VAL A 69 14.66 10.23 5.82
C VAL A 69 13.55 11.25 5.63
N PHE A 70 13.01 11.33 4.41
CA PHE A 70 11.81 12.09 4.13
C PHE A 70 10.62 11.15 4.26
N ILE A 71 9.62 11.58 5.02
CA ILE A 71 8.35 10.88 5.17
C ILE A 71 7.29 11.75 4.53
N ASP A 72 6.64 11.21 3.51
CA ASP A 72 5.49 11.83 2.89
C ASP A 72 4.23 11.08 3.31
N VAL A 73 3.19 11.81 3.71
CA VAL A 73 1.94 11.25 4.19
C VAL A 73 0.80 11.93 3.47
N ASP A 74 0.21 11.18 2.56
CA ASP A 74 -0.95 11.61 1.80
C ASP A 74 -2.21 10.94 2.32
N ASP A 75 -3.30 11.67 2.41
CA ASP A 75 -4.61 11.13 2.65
C ASP A 75 -5.56 11.37 1.47
N THR A 76 -6.53 10.47 1.32
CA THR A 76 -7.62 10.64 0.37
C THR A 76 -8.90 10.09 0.95
N ILE A 77 -10.01 10.78 0.63
CA ILE A 77 -11.34 10.34 1.01
C ILE A 77 -12.07 9.94 -0.26
N ARG A 78 -12.37 8.64 -0.38
CA ARG A 78 -13.26 8.16 -1.43
C ARG A 78 -14.68 8.05 -0.87
N ALA A 79 -15.53 9.00 -1.26
CA ALA A 79 -16.95 9.00 -0.91
C ALA A 79 -17.62 7.70 -1.38
N VAL A 80 -18.48 7.13 -0.53
CA VAL A 80 -19.22 5.91 -0.85
C VAL A 80 -20.70 6.05 -0.48
N HIS A 81 -21.56 5.64 -1.42
CA HIS A 81 -23.00 5.65 -1.27
C HIS A 81 -23.48 4.21 -1.15
N GLY A 82 -23.94 3.81 0.04
CA GLY A 82 -24.38 2.43 0.32
C GLY A 82 -23.96 1.93 1.71
N TYR A 83 -24.94 1.48 2.50
CA TYR A 83 -24.73 1.10 3.91
C TYR A 83 -23.82 -0.12 4.07
N ALA A 84 -23.86 -1.07 3.13
CA ALA A 84 -23.09 -2.31 3.21
C ALA A 84 -21.58 -2.15 2.93
N LYS A 85 -21.12 -0.95 2.54
CA LYS A 85 -19.69 -0.72 2.27
C LYS A 85 -18.88 -0.81 3.57
N GLN A 86 -18.14 -1.90 3.74
CA GLN A 86 -17.27 -2.14 4.88
C GLN A 86 -16.08 -1.16 4.90
N GLY A 87 -15.58 -0.85 6.11
CA GLY A 87 -14.45 0.06 6.30
C GLY A 87 -14.75 1.53 6.05
N ALA A 88 -15.95 1.87 5.57
CA ALA A 88 -16.38 3.23 5.37
C ALA A 88 -16.88 3.87 6.66
N GLY A 89 -16.48 5.11 6.90
CA GLY A 89 -16.86 5.86 8.10
C GLY A 89 -16.93 7.35 7.82
N PHE A 90 -17.38 8.11 8.82
CA PHE A 90 -17.34 9.57 8.81
C PHE A 90 -16.06 10.05 9.50
N GLY A 91 -15.31 10.89 8.80
CA GLY A 91 -14.13 11.58 9.32
C GLY A 91 -14.37 13.07 9.51
N TYR A 92 -13.28 13.85 9.54
CA TYR A 92 -13.33 15.31 9.74
C TYR A 92 -14.10 16.06 8.63
N SER A 93 -14.08 15.54 7.40
CA SER A 93 -14.81 16.10 6.26
C SER A 93 -16.33 15.91 6.36
N ARG A 94 -16.80 15.09 7.32
CA ARG A 94 -18.20 14.66 7.46
C ARG A 94 -18.76 13.96 6.20
N VAL A 95 -17.90 13.56 5.28
CA VAL A 95 -18.25 12.72 4.13
C VAL A 95 -18.09 11.26 4.55
N ARG A 96 -19.12 10.44 4.31
CA ARG A 96 -19.00 8.99 4.49
C ARG A 96 -18.11 8.42 3.39
N GLY A 97 -16.95 7.91 3.77
CA GLY A 97 -15.95 7.49 2.79
C GLY A 97 -15.04 6.40 3.33
N LEU A 98 -14.29 5.80 2.41
CA LEU A 98 -13.03 5.16 2.74
C LEU A 98 -12.00 6.27 2.93
N ASN A 99 -11.47 6.38 4.15
CA ASN A 99 -10.42 7.34 4.48
C ASN A 99 -9.11 6.56 4.38
N VAL A 100 -8.40 6.76 3.27
CA VAL A 100 -7.14 6.07 3.01
C VAL A 100 -6.00 7.01 3.33
N GLN A 101 -5.01 6.54 4.08
CA GLN A 101 -3.75 7.22 4.32
C GLN A 101 -2.60 6.37 3.78
N LEU A 102 -1.79 6.97 2.91
CA LEU A 102 -0.58 6.39 2.36
C LEU A 102 0.62 7.10 2.98
N ALA A 103 1.62 6.35 3.40
CA ALA A 103 2.90 6.91 3.80
C ALA A 103 4.01 6.32 2.93
N THR A 104 4.90 7.18 2.47
CA THR A 104 6.14 6.78 1.80
C THR A 104 7.35 7.27 2.57
N ALA A 105 8.45 6.53 2.50
CA ALA A 105 9.75 6.93 3.02
C ALA A 105 10.77 6.95 1.89
N SER A 106 11.54 8.01 1.80
CA SER A 106 12.67 8.12 0.87
C SER A 106 13.89 8.71 1.57
N THR A 107 15.03 8.67 0.89
CA THR A 107 16.25 9.33 1.34
C THR A 107 16.82 10.12 0.17
N PRO A 108 17.82 10.99 0.37
CA PRO A 108 18.49 11.67 -0.75
C PRO A 108 19.07 10.71 -1.81
N THR A 109 19.28 9.44 -1.46
CA THR A 109 19.95 8.44 -2.31
C THR A 109 19.07 7.24 -2.66
N CYS A 110 17.83 7.18 -2.19
CA CYS A 110 16.90 6.07 -2.44
C CYS A 110 15.53 6.57 -2.89
N ALA A 111 14.95 5.85 -3.85
CA ALA A 111 13.59 6.11 -4.31
C ALA A 111 12.57 5.89 -3.16
N PRO A 112 11.38 6.53 -3.23
CA PRO A 112 10.34 6.32 -2.24
C PRO A 112 9.89 4.86 -2.14
N VAL A 113 9.76 4.39 -0.90
CA VAL A 113 9.20 3.09 -0.53
C VAL A 113 7.88 3.33 0.17
N VAL A 114 6.82 2.63 -0.24
CA VAL A 114 5.55 2.66 0.51
C VAL A 114 5.76 1.97 1.86
N VAL A 115 5.64 2.72 2.94
CA VAL A 115 5.86 2.22 4.30
C VAL A 115 4.57 1.92 5.06
N ARG A 116 3.45 2.48 4.60
CA ARG A 116 2.13 2.21 5.18
C ARG A 116 1.01 2.54 4.21
N ALA A 117 -0.07 1.77 4.26
CA ALA A 117 -1.34 2.08 3.61
C ALA A 117 -2.50 1.66 4.54
N ARG A 118 -3.30 2.61 5.02
CA ARG A 118 -4.37 2.37 5.99
C ARG A 118 -5.70 2.93 5.53
#